data_AF-A0A4Q2K080-F1
#
_entry.id   AF-A0A4Q2K080-F1
#
_cell.length_a   1.000
_cell.length_b   1.000
_cell.length_c   1.000
_cell.angle_alpha   90.00
_cell.angle_beta   90.00
_cell.angle_gamma   90.00
#
_symmetry.space_group_name_H-M   'P 1'
#
loop_
_entity.id
_entity.type
_entity.pdbx_description
1 polymer ?
#
loop_
_entity_poly.entity_id
_entity_poly.type
_entity_poly.pdbx_seq_one_letter_code
_entity_poly.pdbx_strand_id
1 'polypeptide(L)'
;MSEQDVIASQEELEAADEQVEAAEGIAAEPVAAPEEAGAAEDEQDDAEAEEPAEEEADAAEENADEDLEVVELELSDDDIVRYLEDEDGNRIGFVIMEDGEEAEYLYVEDDEPEHDVYDVVDDGSLGITRDGVQQATDDMNAIFKDGVKMAAEFKGAFDDIKSALDFSSLLK
;
A
#
# COMPACT_ATOMS: atom_id res chain seq x y z
N MET A 1 -26.76 -42.51 -4.86
CA MET A 1 -25.32 -42.66 -4.63
C MET A 1 -25.18 -43.67 -3.51
N SER A 2 -24.39 -44.71 -3.71
CA SER A 2 -24.33 -45.85 -2.78
C SER A 2 -23.28 -45.56 -1.70
N GLU A 3 -23.44 -46.12 -0.50
CA GLU A 3 -22.51 -45.92 0.63
C GLU A 3 -21.04 -46.30 0.31
N GLN A 4 -20.81 -47.10 -0.75
CA GLN A 4 -19.47 -47.43 -1.24
C GLN A 4 -18.77 -46.26 -1.95
N ASP A 5 -19.51 -45.32 -2.53
CA ASP A 5 -18.94 -44.14 -3.20
C ASP A 5 -18.36 -43.13 -2.18
N VAL A 6 -18.91 -43.11 -0.96
CA VAL A 6 -18.50 -42.17 0.11
C VAL A 6 -17.18 -42.59 0.76
N ILE A 7 -16.94 -43.89 0.90
CA ILE A 7 -15.74 -44.43 1.56
C ILE A 7 -14.51 -44.26 0.66
N ALA A 8 -14.66 -44.46 -0.66
CA ALA A 8 -13.57 -44.26 -1.62
C ALA A 8 -13.07 -42.81 -1.64
N SER A 9 -13.97 -41.83 -1.52
CA SER A 9 -13.60 -40.42 -1.44
C SER A 9 -12.93 -40.02 -0.12
N GLN A 10 -13.14 -40.78 0.96
CA GLN A 10 -12.55 -40.47 2.27
C GLN A 10 -11.11 -40.96 2.37
N GLU A 11 -10.80 -42.12 1.76
CA GLU A 11 -9.43 -42.68 1.71
C GLU A 11 -8.51 -41.88 0.77
N GLU A 12 -9.06 -41.30 -0.31
CA GLU A 12 -8.30 -40.44 -1.23
C GLU A 12 -7.94 -39.08 -0.61
N LEU A 13 -8.73 -38.61 0.37
CA LEU A 13 -8.49 -37.36 1.10
C LEU A 13 -7.40 -37.51 2.18
N GLU A 14 -7.31 -38.66 2.86
CA GLU A 14 -6.25 -38.92 3.85
C GLU A 14 -4.86 -39.07 3.19
N ALA A 15 -4.78 -39.62 1.98
CA ALA A 15 -3.51 -39.77 1.25
C ALA A 15 -2.94 -38.45 0.69
N ALA A 16 -3.77 -37.41 0.59
CA ALA A 16 -3.35 -36.08 0.15
C ALA A 16 -2.73 -35.25 1.30
N ASP A 17 -3.18 -35.48 2.54
CA ASP A 17 -2.72 -34.77 3.73
C ASP A 17 -1.28 -35.15 4.12
N GLU A 18 -0.92 -36.43 3.98
CA GLU A 18 0.43 -36.94 4.30
C GLU A 18 1.54 -36.39 3.37
N GLN A 19 1.19 -35.91 2.17
CA GLN A 19 2.16 -35.37 1.21
C GLN A 19 2.47 -33.88 1.41
N VAL A 20 1.66 -33.14 2.18
CA VAL A 20 1.85 -31.70 2.42
C VAL A 20 2.88 -31.43 3.52
N GLU A 21 2.98 -32.31 4.52
CA GLU A 21 3.94 -32.21 5.63
C GLU A 21 5.43 -32.33 5.21
N ALA A 22 5.72 -32.74 3.98
CA ALA A 22 7.09 -32.95 3.49
C ALA A 22 7.78 -31.68 2.94
N ALA A 23 7.10 -30.54 2.86
CA ALA A 23 7.56 -29.36 2.10
C ALA A 23 8.01 -28.13 2.93
N GLU A 24 8.12 -28.23 4.26
CA GLU A 24 8.40 -27.10 5.17
C GLU A 24 9.90 -26.69 5.27
N GLY A 25 10.64 -26.73 4.16
CA GLY A 25 12.11 -26.80 4.20
C GLY A 25 12.92 -25.71 3.48
N ILE A 26 12.39 -24.55 3.10
CA ILE A 26 13.18 -23.52 2.38
C ILE A 26 13.01 -22.11 2.95
N ALA A 27 13.98 -21.71 3.76
CA ALA A 27 14.19 -20.35 4.24
C ALA A 27 14.73 -19.45 3.12
N ALA A 28 14.15 -18.25 2.96
CA ALA A 28 14.62 -17.24 2.01
C ALA A 28 15.72 -16.36 2.64
N GLU A 29 16.85 -16.19 1.95
CA GLU A 29 17.93 -15.27 2.34
C GLU A 29 17.69 -13.84 1.80
N PRO A 30 18.15 -12.78 2.51
CA PRO A 30 17.96 -11.39 2.09
C PRO A 30 18.96 -10.95 1.02
N VAL A 31 18.46 -10.24 0.00
CA VAL A 31 19.25 -9.68 -1.11
C VAL A 31 19.82 -8.30 -0.72
N ALA A 32 21.12 -8.11 -0.93
CA ALA A 32 21.87 -6.89 -0.61
C ALA A 32 21.57 -5.71 -1.56
N ALA A 33 21.56 -4.49 -1.01
CA ALA A 33 21.38 -3.22 -1.72
C ALA A 33 22.68 -2.75 -2.41
N PRO A 34 22.62 -2.09 -3.58
CA PRO A 34 23.80 -1.52 -4.25
C PRO A 34 24.20 -0.13 -3.69
N GLU A 35 25.51 0.07 -3.64
CA GLU A 35 26.29 1.23 -3.20
C GLU A 35 26.29 2.34 -4.27
N GLU A 36 25.99 3.59 -3.88
CA GLU A 36 26.04 4.79 -4.74
C GLU A 36 27.47 5.33 -4.86
N ALA A 37 27.92 5.58 -6.09
CA ALA A 37 29.28 6.01 -6.42
C ALA A 37 29.30 7.29 -7.25
N GLY A 38 30.09 8.27 -6.79
CA GLY A 38 30.98 9.04 -7.66
C GLY A 38 30.51 10.41 -8.14
N ALA A 39 31.28 11.43 -7.75
CA ALA A 39 31.13 12.85 -8.02
C ALA A 39 31.65 13.34 -9.39
N ALA A 40 31.29 14.60 -9.65
CA ALA A 40 32.04 15.70 -10.30
C ALA A 40 31.66 16.02 -11.75
N GLU A 41 31.20 17.26 -12.00
CA GLU A 41 31.39 18.16 -13.15
C GLU A 41 30.88 19.57 -12.72
N ASP A 42 31.32 20.74 -13.15
CA ASP A 42 32.56 21.31 -13.73
C ASP A 42 32.34 22.85 -13.60
N GLU A 43 33.36 23.63 -13.26
CA GLU A 43 33.25 25.10 -13.11
C GLU A 43 33.32 25.79 -14.48
N GLN A 44 32.39 26.70 -14.81
CA GLN A 44 32.68 27.77 -15.75
C GLN A 44 31.83 29.04 -15.55
N ASP A 45 32.54 30.15 -15.70
CA ASP A 45 32.30 31.52 -15.26
C ASP A 45 31.71 32.42 -16.38
N ASP A 46 31.19 33.57 -15.92
CA ASP A 46 31.11 34.87 -16.60
C ASP A 46 30.01 35.14 -17.67
N ALA A 47 29.02 35.97 -17.31
CA ALA A 47 28.76 37.26 -17.99
C ALA A 47 27.56 38.00 -17.38
N GLU A 48 27.83 39.17 -16.78
CA GLU A 48 26.84 40.18 -16.38
C GLU A 48 26.11 40.78 -17.59
N ALA A 49 24.78 40.88 -17.51
CA ALA A 49 23.98 41.83 -18.29
C ALA A 49 22.76 42.26 -17.48
N GLU A 50 22.82 43.50 -16.99
CA GLU A 50 21.78 44.18 -16.23
C GLU A 50 20.52 44.50 -17.05
N GLU A 51 19.35 44.16 -16.47
CA GLU A 51 18.07 44.91 -16.42
C GLU A 51 17.32 45.22 -17.76
N PRO A 52 15.98 45.05 -17.82
CA PRO A 52 15.07 45.62 -16.82
C PRO A 52 13.96 44.70 -16.30
N ALA A 53 13.64 44.96 -15.03
CA ALA A 53 12.37 44.71 -14.36
C ALA A 53 11.13 44.82 -15.28
N GLU A 54 10.61 43.67 -15.67
CA GLU A 54 9.17 43.47 -15.86
C GLU A 54 8.72 42.60 -14.69
N GLU A 55 8.20 43.26 -13.66
CA GLU A 55 7.47 42.64 -12.54
C GLU A 55 6.16 42.09 -13.10
N GLU A 56 6.27 41.02 -13.87
CA GLU A 56 5.21 40.04 -14.03
C GLU A 56 4.97 39.52 -12.61
N ALA A 57 3.83 39.90 -12.03
CA ALA A 57 3.24 39.20 -10.90
C ALA A 57 2.85 37.80 -11.39
N ASP A 58 3.86 36.98 -11.66
CA ASP A 58 3.75 35.55 -11.82
C ASP A 58 3.40 35.06 -10.43
N ALA A 59 2.11 34.70 -10.28
CA ALA A 59 1.60 34.08 -9.09
C ALA A 59 2.44 32.83 -8.83
N ALA A 60 3.38 32.96 -7.91
CA ALA A 60 4.04 31.84 -7.27
C ALA A 60 2.97 31.09 -6.45
N GLU A 61 2.14 30.30 -7.13
CA GLU A 61 1.66 29.03 -6.59
C GLU A 61 2.85 28.03 -6.64
N GLU A 62 3.97 28.43 -6.06
CA GLU A 62 5.09 27.55 -5.78
C GLU A 62 4.64 26.77 -4.54
N ASN A 63 4.22 25.52 -4.74
CA ASN A 63 3.69 24.54 -3.76
C ASN A 63 3.88 24.94 -2.27
N ALA A 64 3.11 25.92 -1.80
CA ALA A 64 3.28 26.47 -0.45
C ALA A 64 2.89 25.45 0.63
N ASP A 65 2.22 24.38 0.22
CA ASP A 65 1.86 23.24 1.05
C ASP A 65 3.08 22.38 1.45
N GLU A 66 4.19 22.40 0.70
CA GLU A 66 5.35 21.54 0.96
C GLU A 66 6.19 22.00 2.17
N ASP A 67 6.04 23.25 2.61
CA ASP A 67 6.78 23.84 3.74
C ASP A 67 5.93 23.99 5.02
N LEU A 68 4.65 23.59 5.00
CA LEU A 68 3.79 23.67 6.18
C LEU A 68 3.97 22.45 7.09
N GLU A 69 4.39 22.68 8.33
CA GLU A 69 4.50 21.64 9.35
C GLU A 69 3.25 21.64 10.25
N VAL A 70 2.62 20.47 10.38
CA VAL A 70 1.52 20.29 11.34
C VAL A 70 2.10 20.21 12.75
N VAL A 71 1.73 21.18 13.58
CA VAL A 71 2.17 21.27 14.98
C VAL A 71 0.96 21.35 15.91
N GLU A 72 1.09 20.74 17.08
CA GLU A 72 0.10 20.87 18.16
C GLU A 72 0.54 21.98 19.11
N LEU A 73 -0.28 23.04 19.23
CA LEU A 73 0.00 24.16 20.13
C LEU A 73 -0.91 24.13 21.37
N GLU A 74 -0.31 24.37 22.54
CA GLU A 74 -1.06 24.70 23.76
C GLU A 74 -1.35 26.21 23.77
N LEU A 75 -2.50 26.60 23.21
CA LEU A 75 -2.91 28.00 23.04
C LEU A 75 -4.10 28.37 23.93
N SER A 76 -4.14 29.61 24.41
CA SER A 76 -5.32 30.22 25.04
C SER A 76 -5.86 31.40 24.22
N ASP A 77 -7.12 31.79 24.45
CA ASP A 77 -7.75 32.91 23.73
C ASP A 77 -6.98 34.25 23.89
N ASP A 78 -6.26 34.43 25.00
CA ASP A 78 -5.45 35.62 25.26
C ASP A 78 -4.16 35.67 24.40
N ASP A 79 -3.72 34.52 23.87
CA ASP A 79 -2.53 34.41 23.00
C ASP A 79 -2.84 34.76 21.53
N ILE A 80 -4.11 34.72 21.14
CA ILE A 80 -4.57 34.99 19.77
C ILE A 80 -4.70 36.50 19.54
N VAL A 81 -3.99 37.00 18.52
CA VAL A 81 -4.07 38.39 18.08
C VAL A 81 -5.29 38.61 17.20
N ARG A 82 -5.52 37.71 16.24
CA ARG A 82 -6.66 37.76 15.31
C ARG A 82 -6.96 36.37 14.74
N TYR A 83 -8.21 36.19 14.31
CA TYR A 83 -8.64 35.03 13.54
C TYR A 83 -8.51 35.32 12.05
N LEU A 84 -8.16 34.29 11.27
CA LEU A 84 -8.15 34.33 9.81
C LEU A 84 -9.48 33.78 9.30
N GLU A 85 -10.12 34.52 8.42
CA GLU A 85 -11.42 34.17 7.82
C GLU A 85 -11.30 34.13 6.29
N ASP A 86 -11.98 33.17 5.67
CA ASP A 86 -12.09 33.08 4.20
C ASP A 86 -13.14 34.08 3.65
N GLU A 87 -13.37 34.05 2.33
CA GLU A 87 -14.33 34.93 1.65
C GLU A 87 -15.78 34.71 2.09
N ASP A 88 -16.09 33.51 2.59
CA ASP A 88 -17.40 33.11 3.09
C ASP A 88 -17.58 33.44 4.59
N GLY A 89 -16.52 33.90 5.26
CA GLY A 89 -16.49 34.22 6.68
C GLY A 89 -16.28 33.01 7.59
N ASN A 90 -15.80 31.89 7.06
CA ASN A 90 -15.39 30.73 7.85
C ASN A 90 -14.01 30.97 8.43
N ARG A 91 -13.79 30.57 9.68
CA ARG A 91 -12.49 30.69 10.33
C ARG A 91 -11.58 29.56 9.89
N ILE A 92 -10.52 29.92 9.19
CA ILE A 92 -9.54 28.98 8.62
C ILE A 92 -8.23 28.96 9.41
N GLY A 93 -8.05 29.84 10.40
CA GLY A 93 -6.83 29.90 11.20
C GLY A 93 -6.80 31.03 12.22
N PHE A 94 -5.63 31.28 12.77
CA PHE A 94 -5.38 32.33 13.75
C PHE A 94 -3.93 32.86 13.68
N VAL A 95 -3.70 34.02 14.27
CA VAL A 95 -2.38 34.67 14.33
C VAL A 95 -1.98 34.89 15.78
N ILE A 96 -0.73 34.57 16.13
CA ILE A 96 -0.14 34.79 17.46
C ILE A 96 1.09 35.70 17.35
N MET A 97 1.51 36.27 18.49
CA MET A 97 2.80 36.98 18.57
C MET A 97 3.87 36.02 19.08
N GLU A 98 4.75 35.53 18.20
CA GLU A 98 5.92 34.74 18.59
C GLU A 98 7.18 35.60 18.42
N ASP A 99 7.98 35.73 19.48
CA ASP A 99 9.21 36.53 19.50
C ASP A 99 9.08 38.00 19.01
N GLY A 100 7.86 38.55 19.06
CA GLY A 100 7.56 39.91 18.62
C GLY A 100 7.21 40.04 17.14
N GLU A 101 7.09 38.91 16.43
CA GLU A 101 6.64 38.80 15.05
C GLU A 101 5.26 38.11 14.99
N GLU A 102 4.46 38.43 13.98
CA GLU A 102 3.16 37.78 13.77
C GLU A 102 3.38 36.44 13.07
N ALA A 103 2.98 35.35 13.72
CA ALA A 103 3.01 34.00 13.14
C ALA A 103 1.57 33.54 12.86
N GLU A 104 1.32 33.07 11.63
CA GLU A 104 0.01 32.65 11.16
C GLU A 104 -0.09 31.12 11.12
N TYR A 105 -1.17 30.57 11.69
CA TYR A 105 -1.44 29.14 11.75
C TYR A 105 -2.80 28.84 11.14
N LEU A 106 -2.81 27.98 10.12
CA LEU A 106 -4.04 27.51 9.50
C LEU A 106 -4.52 26.24 10.22
N TYR A 107 -5.83 26.12 10.38
CA TYR A 107 -6.42 24.85 10.77
C TYR A 107 -6.20 23.86 9.63
N VAL A 108 -5.75 22.66 9.98
CA VAL A 108 -5.73 21.56 9.04
C VAL A 108 -7.19 21.19 8.79
N GLU A 109 -7.62 21.23 7.52
CA GLU A 109 -8.89 20.60 7.16
C GLU A 109 -8.72 19.11 7.46
N ASP A 110 -9.49 18.59 8.43
CA ASP A 110 -9.63 17.16 8.61
C ASP A 110 -10.30 16.63 7.33
N ASP A 111 -9.48 16.35 6.33
CA ASP A 111 -9.80 15.51 5.18
C ASP A 111 -9.82 14.03 5.62
N GLU A 112 -10.09 13.77 6.90
CA GLU A 112 -10.80 12.56 7.25
C GLU A 112 -12.09 12.64 6.45
N PRO A 113 -12.33 11.71 5.49
CA PRO A 113 -13.66 11.60 4.94
C PRO A 113 -14.58 11.54 6.16
N GLU A 114 -15.73 12.23 6.13
CA GLU A 114 -16.85 11.86 6.97
C GLU A 114 -17.05 10.37 6.68
N HIS A 115 -16.37 9.55 7.48
CA HIS A 115 -16.30 8.14 7.30
C HIS A 115 -17.70 7.82 7.71
N ASP A 116 -18.58 7.59 6.72
CA ASP A 116 -19.92 7.07 6.94
C ASP A 116 -19.74 6.09 8.06
N VAL A 117 -20.21 6.48 9.24
CA VAL A 117 -20.03 5.71 10.46
C VAL A 117 -20.97 4.55 10.20
N TYR A 118 -20.48 3.54 9.47
CA TYR A 118 -20.82 2.18 9.79
C TYR A 118 -20.68 2.16 11.30
N ASP A 119 -21.80 1.99 12.00
CA ASP A 119 -21.84 1.68 13.42
C ASP A 119 -20.92 0.47 13.63
N VAL A 120 -19.61 0.72 13.68
CA VAL A 120 -18.64 -0.16 14.28
C VAL A 120 -18.95 0.06 15.74
N VAL A 121 -19.86 -0.78 16.23
CA VAL A 121 -20.05 -0.94 17.66
C VAL A 121 -18.65 -1.14 18.21
N ASP A 122 -18.13 -0.16 18.94
CA ASP A 122 -16.87 -0.24 19.65
C ASP A 122 -17.06 -1.22 20.82
N ASP A 123 -17.21 -2.49 20.49
CA ASP A 123 -17.27 -3.61 21.42
C ASP A 123 -15.86 -4.18 21.69
N GLY A 124 -14.83 -3.47 21.23
CA GLY A 124 -13.44 -3.91 21.25
C GLY A 124 -13.14 -5.04 20.26
N SER A 125 -14.08 -5.39 19.37
CA SER A 125 -13.80 -6.26 18.23
C SER A 125 -13.22 -5.44 17.10
N LEU A 126 -12.12 -5.92 16.51
CA LEU A 126 -11.42 -5.25 15.40
C LEU A 126 -12.21 -5.36 14.06
N GLY A 127 -13.53 -5.47 14.11
CA GLY A 127 -14.36 -5.80 12.94
C GLY A 127 -14.15 -7.21 12.39
N ILE A 128 -13.31 -8.03 13.04
CA ILE A 128 -13.02 -9.41 12.62
C ILE A 128 -13.90 -10.38 13.39
N THR A 129 -14.80 -11.05 12.69
CA THR A 129 -15.64 -12.11 13.26
C THR A 129 -14.96 -13.46 13.15
N ARG A 130 -15.18 -14.34 14.15
CA ARG A 130 -14.69 -15.71 14.13
C ARG A 130 -15.15 -16.48 12.88
N ASP A 131 -16.41 -16.27 12.50
CA ASP A 131 -17.00 -16.89 11.32
C ASP A 131 -16.36 -16.36 10.03
N GLY A 132 -16.07 -15.06 9.95
CA GLY A 132 -15.35 -14.46 8.83
C GLY A 132 -13.93 -15.00 8.66
N VAL A 133 -13.21 -15.24 9.76
CA VAL A 133 -11.87 -15.86 9.72
C VAL A 133 -11.95 -17.32 9.25
N GLN A 134 -12.94 -18.07 9.72
CA GLN A 134 -13.13 -19.46 9.28
C GLN A 134 -13.46 -19.52 7.79
N GLN A 135 -14.40 -18.70 7.33
CA GLN A 135 -14.75 -18.63 5.92
C GLN A 135 -13.55 -18.24 5.06
N ALA A 136 -12.79 -17.20 5.44
CA ALA A 136 -11.59 -16.80 4.71
C ALA A 136 -10.54 -17.92 4.65
N THR A 137 -10.42 -18.70 5.73
CA THR A 137 -9.50 -19.86 5.78
C THR A 137 -9.97 -20.97 4.84
N ASP A 138 -11.27 -21.28 4.84
CA ASP A 138 -11.86 -22.31 3.98
C ASP A 138 -11.74 -21.92 2.50
N ASP A 139 -12.01 -20.65 2.17
CA ASP A 139 -11.87 -20.10 0.81
C ASP A 139 -10.43 -20.22 0.32
N MET A 140 -9.44 -19.86 1.16
CA MET A 140 -8.02 -19.99 0.82
C MET A 140 -7.61 -21.45 0.60
N ASN A 141 -8.09 -22.38 1.43
CA ASN A 141 -7.82 -23.80 1.27
C ASN A 141 -8.44 -24.37 -0.02
N ALA A 142 -9.62 -23.89 -0.39
CA ALA A 142 -10.27 -24.27 -1.65
C ALA A 142 -9.46 -23.83 -2.87
N ILE A 143 -8.97 -22.58 -2.87
CA ILE A 143 -8.11 -22.05 -3.94
C ILE A 143 -6.81 -22.86 -4.05
N PHE A 144 -6.18 -23.18 -2.91
CA PHE A 144 -4.96 -23.98 -2.91
C PHE A 144 -5.19 -25.36 -3.55
N LYS A 145 -6.24 -26.06 -3.15
CA LYS A 145 -6.60 -27.38 -3.71
C LYS A 145 -6.90 -27.31 -5.20
N ASP A 146 -7.63 -26.28 -5.63
CA ASP A 146 -7.92 -26.06 -7.05
C ASP A 146 -6.64 -25.78 -7.86
N GLY A 147 -5.73 -24.97 -7.32
CA GLY A 147 -4.42 -24.70 -7.93
C GLY A 147 -3.56 -25.96 -8.10
N VAL A 148 -3.53 -26.84 -7.09
CA VAL A 148 -2.83 -28.13 -7.19
C VAL A 148 -3.42 -28.99 -8.29
N LYS A 149 -4.75 -29.06 -8.39
CA LYS A 149 -5.44 -29.80 -9.45
C LYS A 149 -5.13 -29.23 -10.83
N MET A 150 -5.20 -27.91 -10.98
CA MET A 150 -4.87 -27.23 -12.23
C MET A 150 -3.43 -27.50 -12.67
N ALA A 151 -2.47 -27.50 -11.74
CA ALA A 151 -1.08 -27.82 -12.04
C ALA A 151 -0.90 -29.27 -12.51
N ALA A 152 -1.62 -30.22 -11.89
CA ALA A 152 -1.60 -31.62 -12.32
C ALA A 152 -2.19 -31.81 -13.73
N GLU A 153 -3.31 -31.16 -14.03
CA GLU A 153 -3.92 -31.18 -15.38
C GLU A 153 -2.98 -30.58 -16.43
N PHE A 154 -2.37 -29.43 -16.13
CA PHE A 154 -1.40 -28.78 -17.00
C PHE A 154 -0.18 -29.67 -17.27
N LYS A 155 0.35 -30.32 -16.23
CA LYS A 155 1.47 -31.26 -16.35
C LYS A 155 1.12 -32.45 -17.25
N GLY A 156 -0.08 -33.02 -17.08
CA GLY A 156 -0.56 -34.12 -17.92
C GLY A 156 -0.61 -33.72 -19.40
N ALA A 157 -1.25 -32.58 -19.70
CA ALA A 157 -1.31 -32.04 -21.05
C ALA A 157 0.09 -31.74 -21.62
N PHE A 158 1.01 -31.23 -20.80
CA PHE A 158 2.38 -30.97 -21.19
C PHE A 158 3.15 -32.25 -21.53
N ASP A 159 3.04 -33.29 -20.69
CA ASP A 159 3.71 -34.57 -20.91
C ASP A 159 3.16 -35.27 -22.17
N ASP A 160 1.85 -35.16 -22.44
CA ASP A 160 1.22 -35.67 -23.67
C ASP A 160 1.77 -34.97 -24.93
N ILE A 161 1.85 -33.63 -24.90
CA ILE A 161 2.43 -32.85 -26.00
C ILE A 161 3.90 -33.22 -26.21
N LYS A 162 4.67 -33.31 -25.11
CA LYS A 162 6.09 -33.69 -25.16
C LYS A 162 6.27 -35.07 -25.76
N SER A 163 5.43 -36.04 -25.39
CA SER A 163 5.46 -37.38 -25.98
C SER A 163 5.09 -37.36 -27.47
N ALA A 164 4.09 -36.59 -27.87
CA ALA A 164 3.67 -36.46 -29.26
C ALA A 164 4.75 -35.80 -30.15
N LEU A 165 5.59 -34.93 -29.57
CA LEU A 165 6.66 -34.22 -30.26
C LEU A 165 8.05 -34.91 -30.11
N ASP A 166 8.13 -36.11 -29.53
CA ASP A 166 9.40 -36.85 -29.43
C ASP A 166 9.75 -37.57 -30.73
N PHE A 167 10.54 -36.89 -31.57
CA PHE A 167 11.05 -37.42 -32.83
C PHE A 167 12.30 -38.30 -32.68
N SER A 168 12.77 -38.58 -31.46
CA SER A 168 13.93 -39.46 -31.23
C SER A 168 13.72 -40.88 -31.76
N SER A 169 12.46 -41.29 -31.90
CA SER A 169 12.08 -42.56 -32.54
C SER A 169 12.17 -42.54 -34.08
N LEU A 170 12.08 -41.36 -34.69
CA LEU A 170 12.12 -41.13 -36.15
C LEU A 170 13.52 -40.84 -36.69
N LEU A 171 14.49 -40.50 -35.83
CA LEU A 171 15.88 -40.17 -36.21
C LEU A 171 16.85 -41.37 -36.16
N LYS A 172 16.37 -42.59 -36.47
CA LYS A 172 17.23 -43.77 -36.64
C LYS A 172 17.77 -43.91 -38.06
#